data_AF-A0A7I8DCX9-F1
#
_entry.id   AF-A0A7I8DCX9-F1
#
_cell.length_a   1.000
_cell.length_b   1.000
_cell.length_c   1.000
_cell.angle_alpha   90.00
_cell.angle_beta   90.00
_cell.angle_gamma   90.00
#
_symmetry.space_group_name_H-M   'P 1'
#
loop_
_entity.id
_entity.type
_entity.pdbx_description
1 polymer ?
#
loop_
_entity_poly.entity_id
_entity_poly.type
_entity_poly.pdbx_seq_one_letter_code
_entity_poly.pdbx_strand_id
1 'polypeptide(L)'
;MHDRIINACVQLGYTPKVACKSSQWDFIGEMVAADLGIALLPEIICKKLSDKEVVIIPLLDSIPWNLCMIWPKNQYVSFTTKEFIKVTRSLLEQPISS
;
A
#
# COMPACT_ATOMS: atom_id res chain seq x y z
N MET A 1 0.66 -2.00 -7.03
CA MET A 1 -0.39 -1.79 -6.00
C MET A 1 -1.76 -2.16 -6.54
N HIS A 2 -2.24 -1.46 -7.57
CA HIS A 2 -3.58 -1.66 -8.13
C HIS A 2 -3.87 -3.10 -8.55
N ASP A 3 -2.93 -3.77 -9.23
CA ASP A 3 -3.15 -5.14 -9.72
C ASP A 3 -3.34 -6.14 -8.57
N ARG A 4 -2.72 -5.89 -7.40
CA ARG A 4 -2.92 -6.75 -6.22
C ARG A 4 -4.31 -6.60 -5.63
N ILE A 5 -4.87 -5.38 -5.62
CA ILE A 5 -6.22 -5.13 -5.12
C ILE A 5 -7.24 -5.80 -6.03
N ILE A 6 -7.11 -5.60 -7.35
CA ILE A 6 -7.99 -6.24 -8.33
C ILE A 6 -7.88 -7.76 -8.23
N ASN A 7 -6.67 -8.30 -8.16
CA ASN A 7 -6.46 -9.74 -8.00
C ASN A 7 -7.08 -10.26 -6.69
N ALA A 8 -6.93 -9.55 -5.57
CA ALA A 8 -7.56 -9.94 -4.30
C ALA A 8 -9.09 -9.98 -4.42
N CYS A 9 -9.71 -8.97 -5.04
CA CYS A 9 -11.14 -8.98 -5.32
C CYS A 9 -11.55 -10.18 -6.19
N VAL A 10 -10.79 -10.45 -7.27
CA VAL A 10 -11.06 -11.58 -8.17
C VAL A 10 -10.93 -12.92 -7.45
N GLN A 11 -9.94 -13.08 -6.56
CA GLN A 11 -9.79 -14.28 -5.72
C GLN A 11 -10.98 -14.47 -4.77
N LEU A 12 -11.63 -13.39 -4.34
CA LEU A 12 -12.86 -13.40 -3.54
C LEU A 12 -14.13 -13.59 -4.38
N GLY A 13 -14.01 -13.77 -5.71
CA GLY A 13 -15.12 -14.07 -6.60
C GLY A 13 -15.86 -12.85 -7.16
N TYR A 14 -15.32 -11.62 -7.02
CA TYR A 14 -15.93 -10.42 -7.58
C TYR A 14 -14.92 -9.55 -8.34
N THR A 15 -15.40 -8.83 -9.37
CA THR A 15 -14.57 -7.87 -10.12
C THR A 15 -15.04 -6.46 -9.80
N PRO A 16 -14.17 -5.59 -9.23
CA PRO A 16 -14.58 -4.24 -8.86
C PRO A 16 -14.81 -3.39 -10.11
N LYS A 17 -15.89 -2.60 -10.11
CA LYS A 17 -16.13 -1.59 -11.16
C LYS A 17 -15.31 -0.34 -10.84
N VAL A 18 -14.18 -0.17 -11.52
CA VAL A 18 -13.28 0.97 -11.29
C VAL A 18 -13.83 2.20 -12.01
N ALA A 19 -14.35 3.17 -11.25
CA ALA A 19 -14.83 4.44 -11.78
C ALA A 19 -13.69 5.40 -12.17
N CYS A 20 -12.62 5.43 -11.37
CA CYS A 20 -11.47 6.30 -11.60
C CYS A 20 -10.19 5.65 -11.07
N LYS A 21 -9.06 5.93 -11.73
CA LYS A 21 -7.70 5.52 -11.31
C LYS A 21 -6.80 6.75 -11.30
N SER A 22 -6.24 7.07 -10.14
CA SER A 22 -5.30 8.18 -9.97
C SER A 22 -4.17 7.80 -9.02
N SER A 23 -3.00 8.41 -9.20
CA SER A 23 -1.88 8.36 -8.25
C SER A 23 -1.91 9.51 -7.24
N GLN A 24 -2.77 10.51 -7.47
CA GLN A 24 -2.99 11.66 -6.59
C GLN A 24 -4.03 11.27 -5.54
N TRP A 25 -3.55 10.99 -4.32
CA TRP A 25 -4.37 10.49 -3.21
C TRP A 25 -5.33 11.53 -2.64
N ASP A 26 -4.93 12.80 -2.69
CA ASP A 26 -5.72 13.96 -2.30
C ASP A 26 -6.97 14.08 -3.18
N PHE A 27 -6.82 13.96 -4.51
CA PHE A 27 -7.92 13.92 -5.45
C PHE A 27 -8.87 12.75 -5.21
N ILE A 28 -8.33 11.55 -4.90
CA ILE A 28 -9.16 10.39 -4.54
C ILE A 28 -9.98 10.68 -3.28
N GLY A 29 -9.36 11.32 -2.28
CA GLY A 29 -10.06 11.75 -1.07
C GLY A 29 -11.20 12.74 -1.36
N GLU A 30 -10.99 13.70 -2.26
CA GLU A 30 -12.04 14.64 -2.68
C GLU A 30 -13.21 13.92 -3.37
N MET A 31 -12.94 12.94 -4.24
CA MET A 31 -14.01 12.17 -4.90
C MET A 31 -14.87 11.40 -3.89
N VAL A 32 -14.24 10.83 -2.85
CA VAL A 32 -14.96 10.12 -1.78
C VAL A 32 -15.78 11.11 -0.95
N ALA A 33 -15.19 12.27 -0.59
CA ALA A 33 -15.90 13.32 0.16
C ALA A 33 -17.08 13.91 -0.62
N ALA A 34 -16.99 13.95 -1.96
CA ALA A 34 -18.06 14.37 -2.86
C ALA A 34 -19.12 13.27 -3.13
N ASP A 35 -19.10 12.16 -2.39
CA ASP A 35 -20.03 11.03 -2.52
C ASP A 35 -20.02 10.37 -3.92
N LEU A 36 -18.89 10.43 -4.63
CA LEU A 36 -18.73 9.83 -5.97
C LEU A 36 -18.30 8.36 -5.92
N GLY A 37 -18.12 7.79 -4.72
CA GLY A 37 -17.85 6.37 -4.50
C GLY A 37 -16.93 6.09 -3.31
N ILE A 38 -16.35 4.88 -3.31
CA ILE A 38 -15.44 4.40 -2.26
C ILE A 38 -14.02 4.21 -2.81
N ALA A 39 -13.01 4.36 -1.95
CA ALA A 39 -11.61 4.19 -2.32
C ALA A 39 -10.91 3.16 -1.42
N LEU A 40 -10.07 2.33 -2.05
CA LEU A 40 -9.16 1.42 -1.35
C LEU A 40 -7.77 2.03 -1.33
N LEU A 41 -7.30 2.41 -0.15
CA LEU A 41 -6.04 3.09 0.07
C LEU A 41 -5.24 2.41 1.18
N PRO A 42 -3.89 2.45 1.11
CA PRO A 42 -3.07 1.98 2.23
C PRO A 42 -3.26 2.89 3.45
N GLU A 43 -3.14 2.31 4.64
CA GLU A 43 -3.41 2.97 5.93
C GLU A 43 -2.66 4.30 6.10
N ILE A 44 -1.40 4.38 5.64
CA ILE A 44 -0.59 5.61 5.71
C ILE A 44 -1.25 6.77 4.96
N ILE A 45 -1.94 6.49 3.85
CA ILE A 45 -2.67 7.51 3.09
C ILE A 45 -3.98 7.83 3.79
N CYS A 46 -4.70 6.83 4.32
CA CYS A 46 -5.91 7.07 5.10
C CYS A 46 -5.64 8.02 6.28
N LYS A 47 -4.53 7.85 7.00
CA LYS A 47 -4.10 8.75 8.09
C LYS A 47 -3.89 10.21 7.65
N LYS A 48 -3.54 10.44 6.39
CA LYS A 48 -3.39 11.78 5.80
C LYS A 48 -4.72 12.38 5.34
N LEU A 49 -5.72 11.54 5.12
CA LEU A 49 -7.06 11.93 4.68
C LEU A 49 -8.04 12.11 5.85
N SER A 50 -7.62 11.81 7.09
CA SER A 50 -8.44 11.91 8.31
C SER A 50 -9.04 13.29 8.56
N ASP A 51 -8.51 14.35 7.94
CA ASP A 51 -9.00 15.73 8.07
C ASP A 51 -10.13 16.05 7.07
N LYS A 52 -10.47 15.11 6.16
CA LYS A 52 -11.61 15.24 5.25
C LYS A 52 -12.84 14.59 5.86
N GLU A 53 -14.03 14.98 5.40
CA GLU A 53 -15.33 14.36 5.75
C GLU A 53 -15.48 12.94 5.16
N VAL A 54 -14.53 12.05 5.47
CA VAL A 54 -14.50 10.67 4.99
C VAL A 54 -14.42 9.70 6.15
N VAL A 55 -15.18 8.60 6.06
CA VAL A 55 -15.13 7.52 7.06
C VAL A 55 -14.12 6.48 6.60
N ILE A 56 -13.13 6.20 7.46
CA ILE A 56 -12.11 5.19 7.20
C ILE A 56 -12.57 3.86 7.83
N ILE A 57 -12.75 2.84 7.00
CA ILE A 57 -13.14 1.50 7.43
C ILE A 57 -11.95 0.54 7.23
N PRO A 58 -11.44 -0.12 8.28
CA PRO A 58 -10.38 -1.09 8.13
C PRO A 58 -10.88 -2.35 7.39
N LEU A 59 -10.05 -2.90 6.52
CA LEU A 59 -10.31 -4.19 5.88
C LEU A 59 -10.03 -5.33 6.87
N LEU A 60 -10.93 -6.31 6.96
CA LEU A 60 -10.74 -7.51 7.79
C LEU A 60 -9.54 -8.35 7.33
N ASP A 61 -9.41 -8.55 6.02
CA ASP A 61 -8.30 -9.29 5.43
C ASP A 61 -7.28 -8.30 4.84
N SER A 62 -6.12 -8.19 5.49
CA SER A 62 -5.03 -7.36 4.97
C SER A 62 -4.46 -7.98 3.68
N ILE A 63 -4.24 -7.16 2.66
CA ILE A 63 -3.55 -7.58 1.44
C ILE A 63 -2.04 -7.58 1.76
N PRO A 64 -1.36 -8.74 1.85
CA PRO A 64 0.02 -8.79 2.32
C PRO A 64 0.96 -8.05 1.37
N TRP A 65 1.67 -7.06 1.89
CA TRP A 65 2.69 -6.33 1.16
C TRP A 65 4.07 -6.88 1.48
N ASN A 66 4.47 -7.94 0.80
CA ASN A 66 5.82 -8.47 0.92
C ASN A 66 6.82 -7.54 0.23
N LEU A 67 7.58 -6.78 1.01
CA LEU A 67 8.73 -6.04 0.53
C LEU A 67 9.94 -6.98 0.42
N CYS A 68 10.60 -7.00 -0.74
CA CYS A 68 11.80 -7.78 -0.95
C CYS A 68 12.90 -6.93 -1.58
N MET A 69 14.14 -7.22 -1.24
CA MET A 69 15.33 -6.69 -1.91
C MET A 69 15.91 -7.80 -2.78
N ILE A 70 16.27 -7.47 -4.03
CA ILE A 70 16.78 -8.42 -5.01
C ILE A 70 18.15 -7.94 -5.50
N TRP A 71 19.13 -8.85 -5.53
CA TRP A 71 20.46 -8.62 -6.10
C TRP A 71 20.95 -9.86 -6.86
N PRO A 72 21.90 -9.71 -7.81
CA PRO A 72 22.44 -10.84 -8.57
C PRO A 72 23.21 -11.80 -7.66
N LYS A 73 22.92 -13.10 -7.76
CA LYS A 73 23.51 -14.15 -6.90
C LYS A 73 25.04 -14.24 -6.96
N ASN A 74 25.63 -13.88 -8.10
CA ASN A 74 27.07 -14.03 -8.39
C ASN A 74 27.80 -12.69 -8.58
N GLN A 75 27.24 -11.56 -8.15
CA GLN A 75 27.95 -10.27 -8.19
C GLN A 75 28.45 -9.86 -6.82
N TYR A 76 29.60 -9.17 -6.82
CA TYR A 76 30.13 -8.54 -5.63
C TYR A 76 29.14 -7.49 -5.12
N VAL A 77 28.56 -7.75 -3.94
CA VAL A 77 27.76 -6.77 -3.22
C VAL A 77 28.74 -5.84 -2.51
N SER A 78 28.76 -4.57 -2.92
CA SER A 78 29.65 -3.56 -2.36
C SER A 78 29.46 -3.41 -0.85
N PHE A 79 30.49 -2.92 -0.15
CA PHE A 79 30.37 -2.59 1.28
C PHE A 79 29.19 -1.66 1.55
N THR A 80 29.03 -0.62 0.73
CA THR A 80 27.91 0.33 0.82
C THR A 80 26.56 -0.36 0.66
N THR A 81 26.42 -1.31 -0.26
CA THR A 81 25.19 -2.07 -0.45
C THR A 81 24.90 -2.98 0.75
N LYS A 82 25.93 -3.61 1.34
CA LYS A 82 25.78 -4.42 2.56
C LYS A 82 25.32 -3.57 3.74
N GLU A 83 25.92 -2.41 3.95
CA GLU A 83 25.53 -1.49 5.02
C GLU A 83 24.13 -0.92 4.79
N PHE A 84 23.77 -0.60 3.54
CA PHE A 84 22.39 -0.22 3.20
C PHE A 84 21.39 -1.31 3.57
N ILE A 85 21.62 -2.57 3.15
CA ILE A 85 20.75 -3.70 3.49
C ILE A 85 20.63 -3.87 5.01
N LYS A 86 21.74 -3.73 5.74
CA LYS A 86 21.78 -3.84 7.20
C LYS A 86 20.96 -2.74 7.88
N VAL A 87 21.12 -1.49 7.45
CA VAL A 87 20.36 -0.35 7.97
C VAL A 87 18.88 -0.51 7.65
N THR A 88 18.53 -0.82 6.40
CA THR A 88 17.13 -0.99 6.00
C THR A 88 16.46 -2.15 6.73
N ARG A 89 17.18 -3.26 6.96
CA ARG A 89 16.68 -4.37 7.78
C ARG A 89 16.36 -3.92 9.21
N SER A 90 17.29 -3.20 9.86
CA SER A 90 17.08 -2.68 11.21
C SER A 90 15.88 -1.72 11.31
N LEU A 91 15.67 -0.89 10.29
CA LEU A 91 14.54 0.06 10.25
C LEU A 91 13.19 -0.64 10.01
N LEU A 92 13.18 -1.74 9.26
CA LEU A 92 11.95 -2.45 8.88
C LEU A 92 11.60 -3.64 9.79
N GLU A 93 12.56 -4.18 10.55
CA GLU A 93 12.34 -5.23 11.56
C GLU A 93 11.82 -4.68 12.91
N GLN A 94 11.51 -3.38 13.01
CA GLN A 94 10.77 -2.88 14.16
C GLN A 94 9.40 -3.58 14.18
N PRO A 95 9.01 -4.22 15.30
CA PRO A 95 7.70 -4.83 15.40
C PRO A 95 6.67 -3.74 15.11
N ILE A 96 5.78 -4.03 14.16
CA ILE A 96 4.56 -3.27 13.97
C ILE A 96 3.78 -3.47 15.26
N SER A 97 3.95 -2.57 16.23
CA SER A 97 3.19 -2.58 17.48
C SER A 97 1.72 -2.59 17.10
N SER A 98 1.06 -3.68 17.47
CA SER A 98 -0.38 -3.89 17.37
C SER A 98 -1.17 -2.88 18.19
#